data_AF-A0A9C9X368-F1
#
_entry.id   AF-A0A9C9X368-F1
#
_cell.length_a   1.000
_cell.length_b   1.000
_cell.length_c   1.000
_cell.angle_alpha   90.00
_cell.angle_beta   90.00
_cell.angle_gamma   90.00
#
_symmetry.space_group_name_H-M   'P 1'
#
loop_
_entity.id
_entity.type
_entity.pdbx_description
1 polymer ?
#
loop_
_entity_poly.entity_id
_entity_poly.type
_entity_poly.pdbx_seq_one_letter_code
_entity_poly.pdbx_strand_id
1 'polypeptide(L)'
;MEALKHIGILKSLFWDYRWDSVKEHLTSPFVVARVFEMGNPDQVRVFLQIVGEQVVRDFLRTHGQKLLSPISYNFWTLYYAQQKTD
;
A
#
# COMPACT_ATOMS: atom_id res chain seq x y z
N MET A 1 8.12 -12.37 -11.78
CA MET A 1 7.14 -11.98 -12.83
C MET A 1 5.71 -12.43 -12.54
N GLU A 2 5.45 -13.35 -11.59
CA GLU A 2 4.07 -13.78 -11.25
C GLU A 2 3.22 -12.69 -10.56
N ALA A 3 3.82 -11.85 -9.71
CA ALA A 3 3.10 -10.82 -8.95
C ALA A 3 2.40 -9.76 -9.83
N LEU A 4 2.95 -9.47 -11.01
CA LEU A 4 2.35 -8.53 -11.97
C LEU A 4 1.06 -9.07 -12.61
N LYS A 5 0.81 -10.39 -12.60
CA LYS A 5 -0.46 -10.95 -13.10
C LYS A 5 -1.65 -10.54 -12.26
N HIS A 6 -1.45 -10.26 -10.97
CA HIS A 6 -2.54 -9.98 -10.02
C HIS A 6 -2.72 -8.49 -9.73
N ILE A 7 -1.83 -7.62 -10.21
CA ILE A 7 -1.89 -6.16 -9.97
C ILE A 7 -3.21 -5.52 -10.44
N GLY A 8 -3.89 -6.15 -11.41
CA GLY A 8 -5.20 -5.71 -11.89
C GLY A 8 -6.27 -5.61 -10.79
N ILE A 9 -6.12 -6.35 -9.69
CA ILE A 9 -7.03 -6.27 -8.53
C ILE A 9 -7.04 -4.87 -7.90
N LEU A 10 -5.96 -4.09 -8.05
CA LEU A 10 -5.85 -2.73 -7.50
C LEU A 10 -6.55 -1.70 -8.39
N LYS A 11 -6.89 -2.02 -9.64
CA LYS A 11 -7.39 -1.04 -10.62
C LYS A 11 -8.62 -0.29 -10.14
N SER A 12 -9.52 -0.95 -9.39
CA SER A 12 -10.72 -0.32 -8.84
C SER A 12 -10.43 0.76 -7.80
N LEU A 13 -9.29 0.69 -7.10
CA LEU A 13 -8.86 1.72 -6.16
C LEU A 13 -8.45 3.02 -6.88
N PHE A 14 -8.10 2.95 -8.16
CA PHE A 14 -7.55 4.06 -8.94
C PHE A 14 -8.41 4.38 -10.17
N TRP A 15 -9.74 4.28 -10.03
CA TRP A 15 -10.68 4.54 -11.13
C TRP A 15 -10.58 5.96 -11.72
N ASP A 16 -10.08 6.90 -10.92
CA ASP A 16 -9.84 8.31 -11.21
C ASP A 16 -8.43 8.60 -11.79
N TYR A 17 -7.57 7.58 -11.93
CA TYR A 17 -6.21 7.72 -12.44
C TYR A 17 -5.97 6.89 -13.71
N ARG A 18 -4.97 7.31 -14.50
CA ARG A 18 -4.45 6.48 -15.58
C ARG A 18 -3.74 5.26 -15.01
N TRP A 19 -4.27 4.07 -15.27
CA TRP A 19 -3.75 2.83 -14.70
C TRP A 19 -2.27 2.56 -15.03
N ASP A 20 -1.82 2.91 -16.24
CA ASP A 20 -0.41 2.77 -16.62
C ASP A 20 0.52 3.63 -15.76
N SER A 21 0.10 4.86 -15.44
CA SER A 21 0.85 5.74 -14.54
C SER A 21 0.94 5.16 -13.13
N VAL A 22 -0.13 4.56 -12.61
CA VAL A 22 -0.11 3.92 -11.28
C VAL A 22 0.89 2.77 -11.23
N LYS A 23 0.92 1.92 -12.27
CA LYS A 23 1.88 0.80 -12.35
C LYS A 23 3.34 1.26 -12.38
N GLU A 24 3.63 2.37 -13.03
CA GLU A 24 4.98 2.95 -13.08
C GLU A 24 5.41 3.56 -11.73
N HIS A 25 4.46 3.89 -10.85
CA HIS A 25 4.70 4.64 -9.62
C HIS A 25 4.18 3.93 -8.36
N LEU A 26 4.24 2.59 -8.31
CA LEU A 26 3.67 1.80 -7.20
C LEU A 26 4.23 2.14 -5.82
N THR A 27 5.48 2.60 -5.75
CA THR A 27 6.15 3.02 -4.51
C THR A 27 5.92 4.49 -4.16
N SER A 28 5.14 5.22 -4.97
CA SER A 28 4.74 6.59 -4.65
C SER A 28 3.94 6.61 -3.35
N PRO A 29 4.19 7.56 -2.44
CA PRO A 29 3.44 7.68 -1.19
C PRO A 29 1.93 7.76 -1.39
N PHE A 30 1.47 8.35 -2.50
CA PHE A 30 0.04 8.44 -2.83
C PHE A 30 -0.58 7.08 -3.21
N VAL A 31 0.17 6.24 -3.93
CA VAL A 31 -0.29 4.90 -4.28
C VAL A 31 -0.34 4.02 -3.04
N VAL A 32 0.70 4.06 -2.21
CA VAL A 32 0.74 3.35 -0.93
C VAL A 32 -0.43 3.80 -0.04
N ALA A 33 -0.62 5.12 0.14
CA ALA A 33 -1.71 5.66 0.95
C ALA A 33 -3.09 5.18 0.45
N ARG A 34 -3.34 5.27 -0.86
CA ARG A 34 -4.62 4.84 -1.45
C ARG A 34 -4.93 3.38 -1.19
N VAL A 35 -3.94 2.50 -1.34
CA VAL A 35 -4.11 1.06 -1.04
C VAL A 35 -4.38 0.84 0.45
N PHE A 36 -3.71 1.60 1.33
CA PHE A 36 -3.82 1.43 2.77
C PHE A 36 -5.09 2.06 3.38
N GLU A 37 -5.70 3.02 2.67
CA GLU A 37 -7.00 3.61 3.06
C GLU A 37 -8.20 2.82 2.51
N MET A 38 -8.09 2.28 1.29
CA MET A 38 -9.26 1.80 0.54
C MET A 38 -9.17 0.33 0.13
N GLY A 39 -7.99 -0.28 0.23
CA GLY A 39 -7.77 -1.66 -0.17
C GLY A 39 -8.44 -2.64 0.78
N ASN A 40 -9.07 -3.66 0.22
CA ASN A 40 -9.46 -4.84 0.98
C ASN A 40 -8.23 -5.72 1.30
N PRO A 41 -8.34 -6.72 2.19
CA PRO A 41 -7.20 -7.55 2.59
C PRO A 41 -6.45 -8.21 1.42
N ASP A 42 -7.14 -8.64 0.37
CA ASP A 42 -6.51 -9.28 -0.78
C ASP A 42 -5.77 -8.28 -1.67
N GLN A 43 -6.33 -7.09 -1.85
CA GLN A 43 -5.67 -5.98 -2.54
C GLN A 43 -4.40 -5.55 -1.80
N VAL A 44 -4.47 -5.39 -0.47
CA VAL A 44 -3.28 -5.06 0.34
C VAL A 44 -2.23 -6.17 0.23
N ARG A 45 -2.63 -7.44 0.34
CA ARG A 45 -1.71 -8.59 0.21
C ARG A 45 -0.99 -8.60 -1.13
N VAL A 46 -1.72 -8.44 -2.24
CA VAL A 46 -1.13 -8.39 -3.59
C VAL A 46 -0.20 -7.19 -3.74
N PHE A 47 -0.60 -6.02 -3.22
CA PHE A 47 0.26 -4.83 -3.24
C PHE A 47 1.58 -5.08 -2.51
N LEU A 48 1.52 -5.66 -1.30
CA LEU A 48 2.71 -5.99 -0.51
C LEU A 48 3.65 -6.99 -1.20
N GLN A 49 3.11 -7.98 -1.92
CA GLN A 49 3.91 -8.91 -2.72
C GLN A 49 4.66 -8.21 -3.86
N ILE A 50 4.19 -7.06 -4.32
CA ILE A 50 4.79 -6.30 -5.42
C ILE A 50 5.81 -5.28 -4.92
N VAL A 51 5.45 -4.45 -3.94
CA VAL A 51 6.31 -3.36 -3.46
C VAL A 51 7.24 -3.77 -2.33
N GLY A 52 6.94 -4.87 -1.64
CA GLY A 52 7.66 -5.34 -0.46
C GLY A 52 7.32 -4.56 0.81
N GLU A 53 7.50 -5.22 1.96
CA GLU A 53 7.17 -4.60 3.26
C GLU A 53 8.04 -3.40 3.60
N GLN A 54 9.29 -3.37 3.14
CA GLN A 54 10.21 -2.27 3.46
C GLN A 54 9.68 -0.92 2.95
N VAL A 55 9.10 -0.90 1.75
CA VAL A 55 8.46 0.31 1.18
C VAL A 55 7.36 0.83 2.09
N VAL A 56 6.56 -0.08 2.66
CA VAL A 56 5.46 0.28 3.57
C VAL A 56 5.98 0.77 4.91
N ARG A 57 7.00 0.11 5.47
CA ARG A 57 7.64 0.56 6.72
C ARG A 57 8.25 1.95 6.56
N ASP A 58 8.89 2.20 5.42
CA ASP A 58 9.44 3.52 5.09
C ASP A 58 8.32 4.56 4.92
N PHE A 59 7.27 4.23 4.16
CA PHE A 59 6.09 5.09 4.00
C PHE A 59 5.45 5.45 5.35
N LEU A 60 5.19 4.48 6.23
CA LEU A 60 4.58 4.72 7.54
C LEU A 60 5.43 5.69 8.37
N ARG A 61 6.76 5.52 8.33
CA ARG A 61 7.71 6.36 9.07
C ARG A 61 7.80 7.79 8.52
N THR A 62 7.77 7.98 7.20
CA THR A 62 8.06 9.29 6.57
C THR A 62 6.82 10.06 6.15
N HIS A 63 5.76 9.37 5.74
CA HIS A 63 4.58 9.96 5.12
C HIS A 63 3.25 9.54 5.78
N GLY A 64 3.22 8.40 6.48
CA GLY A 64 2.01 7.77 6.99
C GLY A 64 1.14 8.72 7.82
N GLN A 65 1.73 9.42 8.79
CA GLN A 65 0.99 10.35 9.65
C GLN A 65 0.33 11.51 8.89
N LYS A 66 0.87 11.89 7.72
CA LYS A 66 0.37 12.99 6.90
C LYS A 66 -0.63 12.55 5.84
N LEU A 67 -0.44 11.35 5.28
CA LEU A 67 -1.21 10.87 4.13
C LEU A 67 -2.30 9.87 4.48
N LEU A 68 -2.26 9.29 5.68
CA LEU A 68 -3.32 8.43 6.18
C LEU A 68 -4.22 9.18 7.16
N SER A 69 -5.47 8.73 7.27
CA SER A 69 -6.35 9.07 8.38
C SER A 69 -5.71 8.59 9.70
N PRO A 70 -5.99 9.24 10.84
CA PRO A 70 -5.46 8.80 12.13
C PRO A 70 -5.79 7.35 12.46
N ILE A 71 -6.96 6.86 12.04
CA ILE A 71 -7.40 5.48 12.28
C ILE A 71 -6.54 4.51 11.46
N SER A 72 -6.42 4.74 10.14
CA SER A 72 -5.62 3.90 9.24
C SER A 72 -4.15 3.92 9.66
N TYR A 73 -3.59 5.10 9.98
CA TYR A 73 -2.21 5.23 10.46
C TYR A 73 -1.95 4.41 11.73
N ASN A 74 -2.83 4.53 12.73
CA ASN A 74 -2.68 3.79 13.99
C ASN A 74 -2.78 2.28 13.76
N PHE A 75 -3.77 1.83 12.97
CA PHE A 75 -3.94 0.42 12.65
C PHE A 75 -2.68 -0.17 11.99
N TRP A 76 -2.19 0.45 10.92
CA TRP A 76 -1.05 -0.07 10.17
C TRP A 76 0.26 0.01 10.98
N THR A 77 0.44 1.06 11.79
CA THR A 77 1.60 1.16 12.68
C THR A 77 1.62 0.02 13.70
N LEU A 78 0.48 -0.32 14.30
CA LEU A 78 0.36 -1.45 15.23
C LEU A 78 0.59 -2.79 14.52
N TYR A 79 -0.02 -2.98 13.35
CA TYR A 79 0.16 -4.19 12.54
C TYR A 79 1.64 -4.45 12.24
N TYR A 80 2.38 -3.45 11.78
CA TYR A 80 3.80 -3.59 11.45
C TYR A 80 4.74 -3.58 12.66
N ALA A 81 4.30 -3.08 13.81
CA ALA A 81 5.04 -3.18 15.07
C ALA A 81 5.01 -4.59 15.66
N GLN A 82 3.87 -5.29 15.57
CA GLN A 82 3.74 -6.67 16.07
C GLN A 82 4.61 -7.67 15.29
N GLN A 83 4.87 -7.40 14.01
CA GLN A 83 5.76 -8.20 13.17
C GLN A 83 7.26 -8.05 13.45
N LYS A 84 7.66 -7.27 14.48
CA LYS A 84 9.07 -7.19 14.94
C LYS A 84 9.43 -8.27 15.98
N THR A 85 8.55 -9.23 16.21
CA THR A 85 8.78 -10.33 17.16
C THR A 85 9.15 -11.57 16.35
N ASP A 86 10.41 -11.68 15.95
CA ASP A 86 11.16 -12.92 15.65
C ASP A 86 12.63 -12.58 15.35
#